data_AF-T0ZSV0-F1
#
_entry.id   AF-T0ZSV0-F1
#
_cell.length_a   1.000
_cell.length_b   1.000
_cell.length_c   1.000
_cell.angle_alpha   90.00
_cell.angle_beta   90.00
_cell.angle_gamma   90.00
#
_symmetry.space_group_name_H-M   'P 1'
#
loop_
_entity.id
_entity.type
_entity.pdbx_description
1 polymer ?
#
loop_
_entity_poly.entity_id
_entity_poly.type
_entity_poly.pdbx_seq_one_letter_code
_entity_poly.pdbx_strand_id
1 'polypeptide(L)'
;DRPWDGPHGATAPPFFAMVAQRHMLEYGTTEEQLAAVSEKNHRFANTNPTAQFHEKTFPREKLRRLPVVAPPLRLGDCSSMTDGAAAVVLVAEERVRAYTDTPAWIRGTGQYSHFHNLANAGSLTDWVGLRLAAREAFGRAGIGPADLDFAEVHDCFSISEIVEYEMFGWCPVG
;
A
#
# COMPACT_ATOMS: atom_id res chain seq x y z
N ASP A 1 4.64 -4.37 -19.64
CA ASP A 1 5.00 -5.50 -18.76
C ASP A 1 4.55 -6.86 -19.30
N ARG A 2 3.28 -7.08 -19.64
CA ARG A 2 2.71 -8.43 -19.94
C ARG A 2 3.53 -9.31 -20.89
N PRO A 3 4.15 -8.82 -21.97
CA PRO A 3 4.97 -9.67 -22.85
C PRO A 3 6.31 -10.10 -22.25
N TRP A 4 6.81 -9.39 -21.23
CA TRP A 4 8.13 -9.60 -20.64
C TRP A 4 8.06 -10.19 -19.23
N ASP A 5 7.18 -9.69 -18.37
CA ASP A 5 7.08 -10.16 -16.98
C ASP A 5 6.10 -11.36 -16.88
N GLY A 6 5.02 -11.33 -17.66
CA GLY A 6 3.97 -12.34 -17.66
C GLY A 6 4.46 -13.77 -17.99
N PRO A 7 5.14 -13.99 -19.13
CA PRO A 7 5.69 -15.31 -19.50
C PRO A 7 6.70 -15.86 -18.49
N HIS A 8 7.30 -15.00 -17.67
CA HIS A 8 8.28 -15.38 -16.65
C HIS A 8 7.64 -15.58 -15.27
N GLY A 9 6.30 -15.54 -15.19
CA GLY A 9 5.57 -15.80 -13.95
C GLY A 9 5.62 -14.66 -12.93
N ALA A 10 6.11 -13.47 -13.32
CA ALA A 10 6.17 -12.28 -12.47
C ALA A 10 4.79 -11.61 -12.35
N THR A 11 3.85 -12.36 -11.78
CA THR A 11 2.55 -11.86 -11.31
C THR A 11 2.71 -11.10 -9.99
N ALA A 12 1.62 -10.56 -9.43
CA ALA A 12 1.70 -9.71 -8.24
C ALA A 12 2.36 -10.41 -7.02
N PRO A 13 1.95 -11.62 -6.56
CA PRO A 13 2.60 -12.23 -5.40
C PRO A 13 4.11 -12.51 -5.59
N PRO A 14 4.58 -13.08 -6.73
CA PRO A 14 6.01 -13.19 -6.99
C PRO A 14 6.75 -11.85 -7.05
N PHE A 15 6.16 -10.80 -7.61
CA PHE A 15 6.77 -9.46 -7.64
C PHE A 15 6.97 -8.91 -6.23
N PHE A 16 5.93 -8.87 -5.40
CA PHE A 16 6.05 -8.36 -4.03
C PHE A 16 6.89 -9.28 -3.15
N ALA A 17 6.96 -10.59 -3.45
CA ALA A 17 7.91 -11.48 -2.80
C ALA A 17 9.36 -11.10 -3.11
N MET A 18 9.69 -10.72 -4.35
CA MET A 18 11.03 -10.19 -4.68
C MET A 18 11.32 -8.86 -3.98
N VAL A 19 10.32 -7.97 -3.87
CA VAL A 19 10.45 -6.74 -3.08
C VAL A 19 10.76 -7.07 -1.62
N ALA A 20 10.01 -8.00 -1.01
CA ALA A 20 10.23 -8.42 0.37
C ALA A 20 11.62 -9.03 0.53
N GLN A 21 12.02 -9.99 -0.30
CA GLN A 21 13.36 -10.58 -0.26
C GLN A 21 14.45 -9.53 -0.38
N ARG A 22 14.29 -8.53 -1.26
CA ARG A 22 15.26 -7.46 -1.42
C ARG A 22 15.32 -6.56 -0.19
N HIS A 23 14.18 -6.17 0.37
CA HIS A 23 14.11 -5.35 1.58
C HIS A 23 14.69 -6.08 2.80
N MET A 24 14.37 -7.37 2.96
CA MET A 24 14.97 -8.23 3.99
C MET A 24 16.49 -8.32 3.84
N LEU A 25 17.01 -8.42 2.60
CA LEU A 25 18.45 -8.48 2.33
C LEU A 25 19.17 -7.15 2.63
N GLU A 26 18.54 -6.02 2.30
CA GLU A 26 19.15 -4.68 2.44
C GLU A 26 19.03 -4.13 3.87
N TYR A 27 17.89 -4.35 4.52
CA TYR A 27 17.50 -3.66 5.76
C TYR A 27 17.17 -4.60 6.93
N GLY A 28 17.08 -5.91 6.68
CA GLY A 28 16.84 -6.88 7.75
C GLY A 28 15.38 -7.03 8.19
N THR A 29 14.42 -6.57 7.37
CA THR A 29 12.99 -6.87 7.59
C THR A 29 12.76 -8.35 7.82
N THR A 30 11.78 -8.68 8.64
CA THR A 30 11.49 -10.04 9.09
C THR A 30 10.07 -10.47 8.71
N GLU A 31 9.85 -11.77 8.54
CA GLU A 31 8.49 -12.34 8.41
C GLU A 31 7.57 -11.94 9.58
N GLU A 32 8.15 -11.64 10.75
CA GLU A 32 7.37 -11.18 11.89
C GLU A 32 6.84 -9.75 11.71
N GLN A 33 7.64 -8.84 11.14
CA GLN A 33 7.20 -7.49 10.79
C GLN A 33 6.13 -7.52 9.69
N LEU A 34 6.31 -8.37 8.68
CA LEU A 34 5.29 -8.60 7.64
C LEU A 34 3.96 -9.07 8.24
N ALA A 35 4.01 -10.07 9.14
CA ALA A 35 2.83 -10.56 9.83
C ALA A 35 2.19 -9.51 10.79
N ALA A 36 3.00 -8.61 11.35
CA ALA A 36 2.50 -7.53 12.22
C ALA A 36 1.67 -6.49 11.44
N VAL A 37 2.04 -6.20 10.18
CA VAL A 37 1.23 -5.38 9.27
C VAL A 37 -0.15 -6.02 9.06
N SER A 38 -0.17 -7.31 8.68
CA SER A 38 -1.43 -8.04 8.47
C SER A 38 -2.30 -8.11 9.74
N GLU A 39 -1.69 -8.37 10.90
CA GLU A 39 -2.39 -8.36 12.20
C GLU A 39 -3.03 -6.99 12.50
N LYS A 40 -2.30 -5.89 12.24
CA LYS A 40 -2.83 -4.52 12.37
C LYS A 40 -4.03 -4.31 11.43
N ASN A 41 -3.92 -4.70 10.16
CA ASN A 41 -4.95 -4.44 9.16
C ASN A 41 -6.23 -5.23 9.47
N HIS A 42 -6.11 -6.49 9.88
CA HIS A 42 -7.24 -7.27 10.36
C HIS A 42 -7.88 -6.71 11.64
N ARG A 43 -7.09 -6.11 12.54
CA ARG A 43 -7.64 -5.44 13.72
C ARG A 43 -8.49 -4.23 13.32
N PHE A 44 -8.00 -3.38 12.41
CA PHE A 44 -8.78 -2.23 11.92
C PHE A 44 -9.93 -2.64 10.99
N ALA A 45 -9.85 -3.78 10.31
CA ALA A 45 -10.98 -4.33 9.57
C ALA A 45 -12.20 -4.59 10.49
N ASN A 46 -11.97 -4.93 11.76
CA ASN A 46 -13.06 -5.11 12.74
C ASN A 46 -13.68 -3.80 13.23
N THR A 47 -13.14 -2.63 12.85
CA THR A 47 -13.79 -1.33 13.06
C THR A 47 -14.57 -0.86 11.83
N ASN A 48 -14.55 -1.63 10.74
CA ASN A 48 -15.24 -1.32 9.49
C ASN A 48 -16.26 -2.42 9.13
N PRO A 49 -17.58 -2.19 9.26
CA PRO A 49 -18.60 -3.20 8.98
C PRO A 49 -18.66 -3.65 7.52
N THR A 50 -18.04 -2.91 6.58
CA THR A 50 -17.98 -3.30 5.15
C THR A 50 -16.72 -4.08 4.79
N ALA A 51 -15.78 -4.26 5.73
CA ALA A 51 -14.56 -5.01 5.44
C ALA A 51 -14.86 -6.50 5.20
N GLN A 52 -14.22 -7.10 4.18
CA GLN A 52 -14.40 -8.52 3.83
C GLN A 52 -14.04 -9.49 4.98
N PHE A 53 -13.16 -9.04 5.88
CA PHE A 53 -12.76 -9.77 7.07
C PHE A 53 -13.30 -9.19 8.37
N HIS A 54 -14.38 -8.39 8.32
CA HIS A 54 -15.10 -7.95 9.52
C HIS A 54 -15.50 -9.14 10.39
N GLU A 55 -15.42 -8.96 11.71
CA GLU A 55 -15.61 -9.97 12.77
C GLU A 55 -14.67 -11.20 12.69
N LYS A 56 -13.54 -11.09 11.99
CA LYS A 56 -12.52 -12.15 11.94
C LYS A 56 -11.24 -11.70 12.63
N THR A 57 -10.63 -12.62 13.37
CA THR A 57 -9.38 -12.38 14.10
C THR A 57 -8.24 -13.21 13.51
N PHE A 58 -7.11 -12.54 13.29
CA PHE A 58 -5.90 -13.13 12.74
C PHE A 58 -4.70 -12.75 13.60
N PRO A 59 -4.47 -13.45 14.72
CA PRO A 59 -3.29 -13.22 15.55
C PRO A 59 -2.01 -13.53 14.76
N ARG A 60 -0.92 -12.82 15.05
CA ARG A 60 0.37 -12.98 14.36
C ARG A 60 0.87 -14.41 14.27
N GLU A 61 0.72 -15.19 15.34
CA GLU A 61 1.10 -16.61 15.37
C GLU A 61 0.35 -17.43 14.33
N LYS A 62 -0.95 -17.16 14.14
CA LYS A 62 -1.78 -17.81 13.12
C LYS A 62 -1.34 -17.39 11.72
N LEU A 63 -1.13 -16.09 11.50
CA LEU A 63 -0.70 -15.53 10.21
C LEU A 63 0.62 -16.16 9.74
N ARG A 64 1.59 -16.30 10.64
CA ARG A 64 2.89 -16.94 10.36
C ARG A 64 2.82 -18.43 10.06
N ARG A 65 1.71 -19.10 10.36
CA ARG A 65 1.47 -20.52 10.05
C ARG A 65 0.66 -20.73 8.78
N LEU A 66 0.16 -19.66 8.16
CA LEU A 66 -0.57 -19.78 6.91
C LEU A 66 0.33 -20.29 5.78
N PRO A 67 -0.27 -20.93 4.74
CA PRO A 67 0.47 -21.41 3.58
C PRO A 67 1.32 -20.31 2.95
N VAL A 68 2.52 -20.69 2.52
CA VAL A 68 3.37 -19.81 1.72
C VAL A 68 2.76 -19.70 0.32
N VAL A 69 2.58 -18.47 -0.16
CA VAL A 69 2.09 -18.18 -1.52
C VAL A 69 3.28 -17.97 -2.44
N ALA A 70 4.19 -17.08 -2.06
CA ALA A 70 5.45 -16.81 -2.76
C ALA A 70 6.49 -16.41 -1.70
N PRO A 71 7.49 -17.25 -1.38
CA PRO A 71 8.39 -17.01 -0.25
C PRO A 71 9.04 -15.61 -0.33
N PRO A 72 9.03 -14.80 0.76
CA PRO A 72 8.62 -15.12 2.13
C PRO A 72 7.12 -14.91 2.41
N LEU A 73 6.36 -14.39 1.46
CA LEU A 73 4.96 -14.01 1.64
C LEU A 73 4.06 -15.23 1.84
N ARG A 74 3.26 -15.17 2.91
CA ARG A 74 2.24 -16.15 3.26
C ARG A 74 0.87 -15.64 2.84
N LEU A 75 -0.14 -16.49 2.91
CA LEU A 75 -1.51 -16.12 2.54
C LEU A 75 -2.03 -14.90 3.32
N GLY A 76 -1.59 -14.71 4.57
CA GLY A 76 -1.96 -13.55 5.37
C GLY A 76 -1.30 -12.25 4.95
N ASP A 77 -0.22 -12.31 4.16
CA ASP A 77 0.46 -11.16 3.59
C ASP A 77 -0.15 -10.71 2.26
N CYS A 78 -1.11 -11.45 1.71
CA CYS A 78 -1.71 -11.17 0.41
C CYS A 78 -3.14 -10.65 0.59
N SER A 79 -3.47 -9.54 -0.06
CA SER A 79 -4.86 -9.09 -0.19
C SER A 79 -5.72 -10.14 -0.90
N SER A 80 -7.01 -10.19 -0.54
CA SER A 80 -7.97 -11.13 -1.10
C SER A 80 -8.60 -10.60 -2.38
N MET A 81 -9.03 -11.53 -3.24
CA MET A 81 -9.93 -11.19 -4.34
C MET A 81 -11.29 -10.78 -3.76
N THR A 82 -11.79 -9.63 -4.22
CA THR A 82 -12.96 -8.97 -3.66
C THR A 82 -13.85 -8.44 -4.77
N ASP A 83 -15.15 -8.70 -4.66
CA ASP A 83 -16.18 -8.01 -5.44
C ASP A 83 -16.71 -6.82 -4.63
N GLY A 84 -16.83 -5.65 -5.26
CA GLY A 84 -17.30 -4.44 -4.58
C GLY A 84 -17.34 -3.22 -5.50
N ALA A 85 -17.89 -2.11 -5.00
CA ALA A 85 -17.94 -0.83 -5.70
C ALA A 85 -17.79 0.33 -4.72
N ALA A 86 -17.15 1.41 -5.17
CA ALA A 86 -17.06 2.68 -4.48
C ALA A 86 -17.27 3.83 -5.48
N ALA A 87 -17.86 4.94 -5.03
CA ALA A 87 -18.06 6.12 -5.84
C ALA A 87 -17.90 7.38 -4.99
N VAL A 88 -17.41 8.45 -5.62
CA VAL A 88 -17.33 9.79 -5.02
C VAL A 88 -17.96 10.80 -5.97
N VAL A 89 -18.61 11.83 -5.41
CA VAL A 89 -19.15 12.94 -6.19
C VAL A 89 -18.21 14.13 -6.05
N LEU A 90 -17.61 14.54 -7.15
CA LEU A 90 -16.74 15.70 -7.20
C LEU A 90 -17.55 16.93 -7.62
N VAL A 91 -17.38 18.02 -6.88
CA VAL A 91 -18.07 19.29 -7.11
C VAL A 91 -17.04 20.41 -7.08
N ALA A 92 -17.20 21.39 -7.97
CA ALA A 92 -16.38 22.60 -7.95
C ALA A 92 -16.58 23.37 -6.63
N GLU A 93 -15.51 24.00 -6.15
CA GLU A 93 -15.48 24.71 -4.87
C GLU A 93 -16.62 25.72 -4.73
N GLU A 94 -16.86 26.52 -5.78
CA GLU A 94 -17.88 27.56 -5.80
C GLU A 94 -19.33 27.01 -5.77
N ARG A 95 -19.50 25.70 -6.01
CA ARG A 95 -20.81 25.02 -6.00
C ARG A 95 -21.00 24.10 -4.80
N VAL A 96 -19.96 23.80 -4.03
CA VAL A 96 -20.02 22.74 -3.01
C VAL A 96 -21.06 23.01 -1.92
N ARG A 97 -21.31 24.28 -1.60
CA ARG A 97 -22.32 24.72 -0.62
C ARG A 97 -23.75 24.42 -1.03
N ALA A 98 -24.02 24.13 -2.30
CA ALA A 98 -25.33 23.64 -2.73
C ALA A 98 -25.55 22.15 -2.40
N TYR A 99 -24.49 21.41 -2.03
CA TYR A 99 -24.53 19.96 -1.81
C TYR A 99 -24.19 19.56 -0.37
N THR A 100 -23.30 20.28 0.32
CA THR A 100 -22.90 19.97 1.71
C THR A 100 -22.30 21.17 2.44
N ASP A 101 -22.48 21.21 3.76
CA ASP A 101 -21.82 22.18 4.65
C ASP A 101 -20.44 21.70 5.13
N THR A 102 -20.15 20.40 5.01
CA THR A 102 -18.92 19.74 5.49
C THR A 102 -18.17 19.03 4.36
N PRO A 103 -17.65 19.76 3.35
CA PRO A 103 -16.93 19.15 2.24
C PRO A 103 -15.56 18.59 2.65
N ALA A 104 -15.18 17.47 2.05
CA ALA A 104 -13.81 16.96 2.07
C ALA A 104 -13.02 17.58 0.90
N TRP A 105 -12.01 18.38 1.21
CA TRP A 105 -11.24 19.12 0.21
C TRP A 105 -10.08 18.31 -0.34
N ILE A 106 -9.95 18.26 -1.66
CA ILE A 106 -8.73 17.77 -2.32
C ILE A 106 -7.70 18.91 -2.28
N ARG A 107 -6.78 18.85 -1.31
CA ARG A 107 -5.78 19.90 -1.07
C ARG A 107 -4.57 19.79 -2.00
N GLY A 108 -4.24 18.60 -2.46
CA GLY A 108 -3.12 18.36 -3.36
C GLY A 108 -3.22 16.99 -4.01
N THR A 109 -2.67 16.87 -5.21
CA THR A 109 -2.59 15.61 -5.97
C THR A 109 -1.22 15.52 -6.62
N GLY A 110 -0.68 14.31 -6.69
CA GLY A 110 0.57 14.04 -7.41
C GLY A 110 0.43 12.73 -8.15
N GLN A 111 0.97 12.69 -9.36
CA GLN A 111 0.90 11.49 -10.18
C GLN A 111 2.21 11.30 -10.91
N TYR A 112 2.72 10.08 -10.86
CA TYR A 112 3.92 9.70 -11.56
C TYR A 112 3.73 8.35 -12.21
N SER A 113 4.33 8.17 -13.38
CA SER A 113 4.39 6.88 -14.07
C SER A 113 5.84 6.49 -14.21
N HIS A 114 6.20 5.33 -13.67
CA HIS A 114 7.56 4.80 -13.74
C HIS A 114 7.64 3.60 -14.67
N PHE A 115 8.79 2.91 -14.69
CA PHE A 115 9.13 1.85 -15.65
C PHE A 115 7.98 0.86 -15.90
N HIS A 116 7.93 0.35 -17.13
CA HIS A 116 6.86 -0.54 -17.59
C HIS A 116 7.22 -2.04 -17.54
N ASN A 117 8.40 -2.42 -17.03
CA ASN A 117 8.82 -3.81 -16.82
C ASN A 117 9.83 -3.91 -15.65
N LEU A 118 9.94 -5.09 -15.03
CA LEU A 118 10.83 -5.28 -13.88
C LEU A 118 12.30 -5.14 -14.21
N ALA A 119 12.70 -5.50 -15.43
CA ALA A 119 14.08 -5.40 -15.89
C ALA A 119 14.62 -3.96 -15.90
N ASN A 120 13.73 -2.96 -16.00
CA ASN A 120 14.08 -1.54 -15.98
C ASN A 120 13.89 -0.91 -14.59
N ALA A 121 13.60 -1.72 -13.56
CA ALA A 121 13.51 -1.23 -12.19
C ALA A 121 14.91 -0.85 -11.68
N GLY A 122 15.13 0.44 -11.39
CA GLY A 122 16.38 0.90 -10.78
C GLY A 122 16.58 0.37 -9.36
N SER A 123 15.47 0.09 -8.67
CA SER A 123 15.43 -0.58 -7.37
C SER A 123 14.07 -1.24 -7.17
N LEU A 124 14.03 -2.33 -6.39
CA LEU A 124 12.79 -2.95 -5.94
C LEU A 124 12.26 -2.37 -4.63
N THR A 125 13.13 -1.73 -3.85
CA THR A 125 12.85 -1.19 -2.51
C THR A 125 12.78 0.34 -2.50
N ASP A 126 13.32 0.99 -3.52
CA ASP A 126 13.20 2.45 -3.69
C ASP A 126 12.19 2.81 -4.79
N TRP A 127 10.96 3.10 -4.38
CA TRP A 127 9.88 3.46 -5.31
C TRP A 127 9.88 4.96 -5.59
N VAL A 128 10.85 5.39 -6.40
CA VAL A 128 11.02 6.80 -6.80
C VAL A 128 9.74 7.45 -7.31
N GLY A 129 8.89 6.70 -8.04
CA GLY A 129 7.63 7.23 -8.53
C GLY A 129 6.66 7.63 -7.41
N LEU A 130 6.57 6.82 -6.36
CA LEU A 130 5.76 7.12 -5.18
C LEU A 130 6.31 8.35 -4.46
N ARG A 131 7.64 8.42 -4.25
CA ARG A 131 8.28 9.56 -3.58
C ARG A 131 8.05 10.88 -4.33
N LEU A 132 8.14 10.85 -5.66
CA LEU A 132 7.88 12.03 -6.51
C LEU A 132 6.40 12.43 -6.48
N ALA A 133 5.48 11.46 -6.58
CA ALA A 133 4.04 11.72 -6.48
C ALA A 133 3.66 12.28 -5.09
N ALA A 134 4.19 11.70 -4.01
CA ALA A 134 3.99 12.18 -2.65
C ALA A 134 4.52 13.60 -2.47
N ARG A 135 5.74 13.90 -2.93
CA ARG A 135 6.32 15.24 -2.88
C ARG A 135 5.47 16.27 -3.63
N GLU A 136 4.95 15.92 -4.80
CA GLU A 136 4.05 16.79 -5.55
C GLU A 136 2.73 17.02 -4.82
N ALA A 137 2.11 15.96 -4.30
CA ALA A 137 0.86 16.05 -3.55
C ALA A 137 1.00 16.92 -2.30
N PHE A 138 2.04 16.69 -1.48
CA PHE A 138 2.36 17.48 -0.30
C PHE A 138 2.66 18.94 -0.66
N GLY A 139 3.48 19.18 -1.69
CA GLY A 139 3.80 20.52 -2.17
C GLY A 139 2.58 21.32 -2.61
N ARG A 140 1.63 20.70 -3.31
CA ARG A 140 0.36 21.34 -3.70
C ARG A 140 -0.56 21.58 -2.51
N ALA A 141 -0.58 20.66 -1.55
CA ALA A 141 -1.37 20.80 -0.32
C ALA A 141 -0.80 21.84 0.65
N GLY A 142 0.49 22.17 0.53
CA GLY A 142 1.20 23.07 1.44
C GLY A 142 1.45 22.45 2.81
N ILE A 143 1.56 21.12 2.89
CA ILE A 143 1.79 20.36 4.13
C ILE A 143 2.97 19.39 3.94
N GLY A 144 3.47 18.83 5.02
CA GLY A 144 4.46 17.74 5.04
C GLY A 144 3.91 16.43 5.63
N PRO A 145 4.72 15.36 5.62
CA PRO A 145 4.31 14.04 6.12
C PRO A 145 3.85 14.04 7.59
N ALA A 146 4.41 14.94 8.42
CA ALA A 146 4.10 15.05 9.84
C ALA A 146 2.77 15.79 10.14
N ASP A 147 2.17 16.44 9.13
CA ASP A 147 0.91 17.18 9.28
C ASP A 147 -0.33 16.28 9.04
N LEU A 148 -0.14 15.01 8.70
CA LEU A 148 -1.23 14.06 8.47
C LEU A 148 -1.70 13.42 9.77
N ASP A 149 -3.01 13.40 9.97
CA ASP A 149 -3.64 12.69 11.10
C ASP A 149 -3.74 11.17 10.86
N PHE A 150 -3.94 10.76 9.60
CA PHE A 150 -4.01 9.36 9.16
C PHE A 150 -3.67 9.24 7.66
N ALA A 151 -3.45 8.01 7.21
CA ALA A 151 -3.22 7.71 5.80
C ALA A 151 -3.88 6.39 5.39
N GLU A 152 -4.37 6.35 4.15
CA GLU A 152 -4.76 5.15 3.42
C GLU A 152 -3.68 4.90 2.36
N VAL A 153 -3.09 3.72 2.36
CA VAL A 153 -2.00 3.32 1.44
C VAL A 153 -2.37 2.05 0.67
N HIS A 154 -1.63 1.69 -0.37
CA HIS A 154 -1.97 0.56 -1.23
C HIS A 154 -1.35 -0.76 -0.73
N ASP A 155 -1.84 -1.24 0.42
CA ASP A 155 -1.36 -2.40 1.17
C ASP A 155 -1.74 -3.76 0.56
N CYS A 156 -1.67 -3.89 -0.77
CA CYS A 156 -2.04 -5.11 -1.47
C CYS A 156 -1.21 -6.34 -1.05
N PHE A 157 0.02 -6.10 -0.55
CA PHE A 157 0.83 -7.06 0.21
C PHE A 157 1.46 -6.40 1.43
N SER A 158 1.71 -7.13 2.52
CA SER A 158 2.25 -6.55 3.77
C SER A 158 3.56 -5.77 3.57
N ILE A 159 4.45 -6.23 2.69
CA ILE A 159 5.68 -5.51 2.33
C ILE A 159 5.43 -4.17 1.64
N SER A 160 4.35 -4.05 0.84
CA SER A 160 4.05 -2.80 0.14
C SER A 160 3.78 -1.67 1.12
N GLU A 161 3.01 -1.95 2.17
CA GLU A 161 2.71 -0.97 3.22
C GLU A 161 3.99 -0.47 3.92
N ILE A 162 4.95 -1.36 4.20
CA ILE A 162 6.24 -0.98 4.79
C ILE A 162 6.99 -0.03 3.87
N VAL A 163 7.15 -0.38 2.58
CA VAL A 163 7.86 0.47 1.62
C VAL A 163 7.12 1.80 1.41
N GLU A 164 5.80 1.80 1.41
CA GLU A 164 5.00 3.02 1.30
C GLU A 164 5.28 3.98 2.46
N TYR A 165 5.38 3.49 3.70
CA TYR A 165 5.72 4.33 4.86
C TYR A 165 7.07 5.04 4.69
N GLU A 166 8.06 4.33 4.17
CA GLU A 166 9.38 4.86 3.89
C GLU A 166 9.33 5.92 2.78
N MET A 167 8.60 5.65 1.70
CA MET A 167 8.51 6.54 0.54
C MET A 167 7.68 7.81 0.81
N PHE A 168 6.68 7.73 1.68
CA PHE A 168 5.95 8.90 2.17
C PHE A 168 6.76 9.71 3.20
N GLY A 169 7.85 9.16 3.74
CA GLY A 169 8.71 9.83 4.69
C GLY A 169 8.15 9.85 6.12
N TRP A 170 7.30 8.88 6.48
CA TRP A 170 6.81 8.71 7.85
C TRP A 170 7.81 7.96 8.74
N CYS A 171 8.73 7.21 8.12
CA CYS A 171 9.90 6.64 8.77
C CYS A 171 11.14 6.74 7.85
N PRO A 172 12.35 6.60 8.41
CA PRO A 172 13.54 6.34 7.60
C PRO A 172 13.37 5.07 6.75
N VAL A 173 14.12 4.97 5.64
CA VAL A 173 14.21 3.74 4.85
C VAL A 173 14.97 2.69 5.67
N GLY A 174 14.37 1.50 5.81
CA GLY A 174 14.97 0.35 6.50
C GLY A 174 14.50 0.17 7.95
#